data_AF-A0A1J4KRA5-F1
#
_entry.id   AF-A0A1J4KRA5-F1
#
_cell.length_a   1.000
_cell.length_b   1.000
_cell.length_c   1.000
_cell.angle_alpha   90.00
_cell.angle_beta   90.00
_cell.angle_gamma   90.00
#
_symmetry.space_group_name_H-M   'P 1'
#
loop_
_entity.id
_entity.type
_entity.pdbx_description
1 polymer ?
#
loop_
_entity_poly.entity_id
_entity_poly.type
_entity_poly.pdbx_seq_one_letter_code
_entity_poly.pdbx_strand_id
1 'polypeptide(L)'
;MTVKNEDILNHVFQDDVQFLIMNYQSNTLKLDIEISGSTKNMPKYLHQGAPLVNVAAFCGALKCTHFLLSSGAKIPTNSSKPLLSECGAASGLFPMIQLLQSFNIDMTPGLFTAIELWKNDLFMWMETNINNNLFATSRFNKRTYIHYAVLSGNMQAFSYFVNTHKMDPNCIDSEGKTPFFIAVEMKKVDIVQSLFPYPTINVNKQDNSLNTPLHAAIKNNDIQMVKLLISNQNINLDSFNNNHQTPLLLALESKKMELAQEILNTKRIYPNYPNKTGQVALHIAAKNNYCDLIPLLLSYQNIDINRRDSSGV
;
A
#
# COMPACT_ATOMS: atom_id res chain seq x y z
N MET A 1 -22.13 -21.30 -21.62
CA MET A 1 -21.30 -22.46 -22.04
C MET A 1 -19.90 -22.22 -21.45
N THR A 2 -19.64 -22.24 -20.15
CA THR A 2 -19.81 -23.25 -19.07
C THR A 2 -19.00 -24.53 -19.27
N VAL A 3 -17.74 -24.49 -18.87
CA VAL A 3 -16.91 -25.65 -18.49
C VAL A 3 -16.88 -25.73 -16.96
N LYS A 4 -17.06 -26.96 -16.44
CA LYS A 4 -16.97 -27.37 -15.02
C LYS A 4 -15.48 -27.54 -14.67
N ASN A 5 -14.93 -27.02 -13.58
CA ASN A 5 -15.06 -27.44 -12.19
C ASN A 5 -14.95 -28.97 -11.93
N GLU A 6 -13.73 -29.50 -11.76
CA GLU A 6 -13.46 -30.70 -10.92
C GLU A 6 -12.11 -30.64 -10.15
N ASP A 7 -11.61 -29.56 -9.54
CA ASP A 7 -12.01 -28.16 -9.51
C ASP A 7 -11.04 -27.37 -8.59
N ILE A 8 -9.77 -27.19 -8.97
CA ILE A 8 -8.72 -26.64 -8.09
C ILE A 8 -8.39 -27.59 -6.88
N LEU A 9 -9.33 -28.44 -6.45
CA LEU A 9 -9.23 -29.57 -5.53
C LEU A 9 -8.25 -30.61 -6.10
N ASN A 10 -7.03 -30.74 -5.60
CA ASN A 10 -6.70 -31.00 -4.20
C ASN A 10 -5.69 -30.01 -3.57
N HIS A 11 -5.59 -28.79 -4.12
CA HIS A 11 -4.82 -27.63 -3.61
C HIS A 11 -3.31 -27.87 -3.34
N VAL A 12 -2.71 -28.87 -4.01
CA VAL A 12 -1.28 -29.28 -3.98
C VAL A 12 -0.87 -30.05 -2.72
N PHE A 13 -0.11 -31.16 -2.73
CA PHE A 13 0.16 -32.24 -3.69
C PHE A 13 -0.40 -33.54 -3.08
N GLN A 14 -1.09 -34.38 -3.84
CA GLN A 14 -0.85 -35.84 -3.72
C GLN A 14 -1.07 -36.59 -5.02
N ASP A 15 -1.50 -35.89 -6.06
CA ASP A 15 -1.35 -36.28 -7.43
C ASP A 15 -1.40 -35.01 -8.31
N ASP A 16 -0.80 -33.85 -7.93
CA ASP A 16 -0.49 -32.82 -8.93
C ASP A 16 0.15 -33.41 -10.20
N VAL A 17 0.94 -34.50 -10.24
CA VAL A 17 1.25 -35.71 -9.41
C VAL A 17 0.68 -37.06 -9.88
N GLN A 18 -0.52 -37.17 -10.43
CA GLN A 18 -0.93 -38.18 -11.43
C GLN A 18 -1.81 -37.53 -12.52
N PHE A 19 -1.74 -36.21 -12.58
CA PHE A 19 -2.75 -35.39 -13.22
C PHE A 19 -2.24 -34.62 -14.44
N LEU A 20 -0.98 -34.17 -14.44
CA LEU A 20 -0.27 -34.13 -15.71
C LEU A 20 0.01 -35.55 -16.25
N ILE A 21 -0.23 -36.64 -15.49
CA ILE A 21 0.44 -37.96 -15.69
C ILE A 21 -0.19 -38.91 -16.68
N MET A 22 -1.48 -39.17 -16.72
CA MET A 22 -2.00 -39.93 -17.85
C MET A 22 -1.84 -39.12 -19.16
N ASN A 23 -1.20 -37.96 -19.19
CA ASN A 23 -1.98 -36.74 -19.15
C ASN A 23 -1.62 -35.71 -20.27
N TYR A 24 -1.61 -36.06 -21.53
CA TYR A 24 -2.82 -36.73 -21.91
C TYR A 24 -2.61 -37.83 -22.98
N GLN A 25 -1.82 -38.87 -22.62
CA GLN A 25 -1.50 -40.20 -23.21
C GLN A 25 -1.11 -40.24 -24.70
N SER A 26 -1.12 -39.12 -25.45
CA SER A 26 -1.17 -39.19 -26.92
C SER A 26 -0.58 -38.01 -27.72
N ASN A 27 0.34 -37.22 -27.17
CA ASN A 27 1.33 -36.41 -27.94
C ASN A 27 0.93 -35.03 -28.52
N THR A 28 0.01 -34.26 -27.93
CA THR A 28 -0.24 -32.85 -28.34
C THR A 28 -0.57 -31.93 -27.16
N LEU A 29 0.31 -30.98 -26.82
CA LEU A 29 -0.05 -29.87 -25.93
C LEU A 29 0.21 -28.53 -26.65
N LYS A 30 -0.87 -27.88 -27.10
CA LYS A 30 -0.88 -26.48 -27.59
C LYS A 30 -1.56 -25.63 -26.51
N LEU A 31 -0.78 -24.86 -25.75
CA LEU A 31 -1.26 -24.11 -24.58
C LEU A 31 -1.71 -22.70 -24.94
N ASP A 32 -3.02 -22.44 -24.88
CA ASP A 32 -3.60 -21.14 -24.50
C ASP A 32 -4.74 -21.47 -23.50
N ILE A 33 -4.48 -21.39 -22.19
CA ILE A 33 -5.50 -21.73 -21.20
C ILE A 33 -5.60 -20.60 -20.18
N GLU A 34 -6.59 -19.74 -20.39
CA GLU A 34 -7.11 -18.81 -19.39
C GLU A 34 -8.00 -19.57 -18.40
N ILE A 35 -7.69 -19.46 -17.10
CA ILE A 35 -8.44 -20.07 -16.01
C ILE A 35 -9.69 -19.24 -15.69
N SER A 36 -10.85 -19.87 -15.47
CA SER A 36 -12.09 -19.19 -15.01
C SER A 36 -12.80 -19.94 -13.86
N GLY A 37 -12.60 -19.46 -12.61
CA GLY A 37 -13.33 -19.80 -11.35
C GLY A 37 -13.07 -21.22 -10.76
N SER A 38 -13.27 -21.55 -9.46
CA SER A 38 -13.49 -20.81 -8.20
C SER A 38 -12.57 -21.39 -7.09
N THR A 39 -11.65 -20.60 -6.54
CA THR A 39 -10.69 -21.04 -5.51
C THR A 39 -11.02 -20.35 -4.17
N LYS A 40 -11.36 -21.08 -3.09
CA LYS A 40 -11.84 -20.41 -1.86
C LYS A 40 -10.78 -19.55 -1.12
N ASN A 41 -9.49 -19.75 -1.42
CA ASN A 41 -8.37 -19.01 -0.80
C ASN A 41 -7.37 -18.36 -1.79
N MET A 42 -7.52 -18.54 -3.11
CA MET A 42 -6.65 -17.86 -4.08
C MET A 42 -7.18 -16.43 -4.33
N PRO A 43 -6.30 -15.44 -4.44
CA PRO A 43 -6.69 -14.08 -4.74
C PRO A 43 -7.50 -13.98 -6.05
N LYS A 44 -8.59 -13.21 -6.05
CA LYS A 44 -9.55 -13.07 -7.18
C LYS A 44 -8.90 -12.87 -8.56
N TYR A 45 -7.73 -12.22 -8.61
CA TYR A 45 -6.98 -11.97 -9.85
C TYR A 45 -6.38 -13.23 -10.50
N LEU A 46 -6.15 -14.31 -9.73
CA LEU A 46 -5.69 -15.60 -10.29
C LEU A 46 -6.83 -16.42 -10.91
N HIS A 47 -8.09 -16.06 -10.64
CA HIS A 47 -9.27 -16.76 -11.16
C HIS A 47 -9.67 -16.35 -12.57
N GLN A 48 -9.04 -15.31 -13.16
CA GLN A 48 -9.45 -14.72 -14.44
C GLN A 48 -8.26 -14.64 -15.41
N GLY A 49 -7.93 -15.78 -16.00
CA GLY A 49 -6.97 -15.90 -17.09
C GLY A 49 -5.50 -15.85 -16.69
N ALA A 50 -5.16 -16.15 -15.43
CA ALA A 50 -3.76 -16.39 -15.09
C ALA A 50 -3.24 -17.63 -15.83
N PRO A 51 -2.00 -17.62 -16.36
CA PRO A 51 -1.41 -18.81 -16.97
C PRO A 51 -1.35 -19.98 -15.97
N LEU A 52 -1.53 -21.20 -16.47
CA LEU A 52 -1.48 -22.41 -15.64
C LEU A 52 -0.17 -22.53 -14.85
N VAL A 53 0.96 -22.10 -15.43
CA VAL A 53 2.28 -22.11 -14.76
C VAL A 53 2.30 -21.19 -13.53
N ASN A 54 1.59 -20.06 -13.55
CA ASN A 54 1.48 -19.14 -12.42
C ASN A 54 0.64 -19.75 -11.30
N VAL A 55 -0.46 -20.43 -11.64
CA VAL A 55 -1.29 -21.12 -10.65
C VAL A 55 -0.55 -22.31 -10.03
N ALA A 56 0.15 -23.10 -10.84
CA ALA A 56 1.01 -24.18 -10.35
C ALA A 56 2.07 -23.64 -9.38
N ALA A 57 2.75 -22.55 -9.73
CA ALA A 57 3.75 -21.94 -8.87
C ALA A 57 3.14 -21.40 -7.56
N PHE A 58 2.00 -20.70 -7.64
CA PHE A 58 1.29 -20.16 -6.46
C PHE A 58 0.92 -21.24 -5.45
N CYS A 59 0.38 -22.36 -5.94
CA CYS A 59 -0.01 -23.46 -5.08
C CYS A 59 1.18 -24.30 -4.59
N GLY A 60 2.41 -24.04 -5.05
CA GLY A 60 3.60 -24.79 -4.66
C GLY A 60 3.81 -26.09 -5.44
N ALA A 61 3.14 -26.27 -6.58
CA ALA A 61 3.19 -27.46 -7.44
C ALA A 61 4.53 -27.54 -8.21
N LEU A 62 5.63 -27.81 -7.52
CA LEU A 62 7.01 -27.83 -8.04
C LEU A 62 7.17 -28.66 -9.33
N LYS A 63 6.74 -29.93 -9.35
CA LYS A 63 6.86 -30.82 -10.52
C LYS A 63 6.10 -30.29 -11.73
N CYS A 64 4.89 -29.79 -11.52
CA CYS A 64 4.04 -29.27 -12.58
C CYS A 64 4.60 -27.96 -13.14
N THR A 65 5.06 -27.09 -12.24
CA THR A 65 5.73 -25.84 -12.62
C THR A 65 6.96 -26.14 -13.48
N HIS A 66 7.82 -27.08 -13.05
CA HIS A 66 8.99 -27.50 -13.83
C HIS A 66 8.59 -28.06 -15.21
N PHE A 67 7.60 -28.95 -15.27
CA PHE A 67 7.13 -29.54 -16.52
C PHE A 67 6.61 -28.48 -17.50
N LEU A 68 5.77 -27.56 -17.02
CA LEU A 68 5.20 -26.48 -17.83
C LEU A 68 6.29 -25.55 -18.37
N LEU A 69 7.25 -25.16 -17.52
CA LEU A 69 8.39 -24.35 -17.94
C LEU A 69 9.26 -25.06 -18.98
N SER A 70 9.59 -26.33 -18.73
CA SER A 70 10.36 -27.17 -19.67
C SER A 70 9.66 -27.36 -21.02
N SER A 71 8.33 -27.29 -21.02
CA SER A 71 7.49 -27.41 -22.23
C SER A 71 7.31 -26.08 -22.97
N GLY A 72 8.00 -25.02 -22.57
CA GLY A 72 7.92 -23.70 -23.21
C GLY A 72 6.64 -22.93 -22.89
N ALA A 73 6.06 -23.11 -21.70
CA ALA A 73 4.91 -22.32 -21.26
C ALA A 73 5.22 -20.82 -21.37
N LYS A 74 4.30 -20.07 -22.00
CA LYS A 74 4.44 -18.61 -22.13
C LYS A 74 4.38 -17.95 -20.75
N ILE A 75 5.46 -17.26 -20.37
CA ILE A 75 5.54 -16.50 -19.12
C ILE A 75 5.20 -15.05 -19.44
N PRO A 76 4.10 -14.48 -18.91
CA PRO A 76 3.82 -13.08 -19.09
C PRO A 76 4.83 -12.25 -18.29
N THR A 77 5.61 -11.42 -18.99
CA THR A 77 6.64 -10.56 -18.39
C THR A 77 6.15 -9.16 -18.05
N ASN A 78 5.14 -8.65 -18.77
CA ASN A 78 4.51 -7.35 -18.55
C ASN A 78 2.99 -7.49 -18.62
N SER A 79 2.39 -8.03 -17.56
CA SER A 79 0.93 -8.16 -17.48
C SER A 79 0.37 -7.48 -16.25
N SER A 80 -0.90 -7.06 -16.32
CA SER A 80 -1.67 -6.68 -15.13
C SER A 80 -1.85 -7.85 -14.14
N LYS A 81 -1.60 -9.09 -14.59
CA LYS A 81 -1.68 -10.31 -13.79
C LYS A 81 -0.36 -10.50 -13.00
N PRO A 82 -0.37 -11.32 -11.94
CA PRO A 82 0.85 -11.59 -11.17
C PRO A 82 1.92 -12.24 -12.02
N LEU A 83 3.17 -11.87 -11.79
CA LEU A 83 4.32 -12.51 -12.41
C LEU A 83 4.57 -13.88 -11.80
N LEU A 84 5.26 -14.74 -12.55
CA LEU A 84 5.53 -16.10 -12.10
C LEU A 84 6.37 -16.13 -10.82
N SER A 85 7.31 -15.20 -10.64
CA SER A 85 8.10 -15.05 -9.41
C SER A 85 7.28 -14.59 -8.21
N GLU A 86 6.26 -13.73 -8.40
CA GLU A 86 5.30 -13.35 -7.36
C GLU A 86 4.50 -14.58 -6.90
N CYS A 87 4.00 -15.38 -7.83
CA CYS A 87 3.32 -16.63 -7.54
C CYS A 87 4.24 -17.63 -6.82
N GLY A 88 5.46 -17.83 -7.30
CA GLY A 88 6.44 -18.70 -6.67
C GLY A 88 6.75 -18.30 -5.22
N ALA A 89 6.93 -17.00 -4.97
CA ALA A 89 7.16 -16.48 -3.62
C ALA A 89 5.93 -16.62 -2.71
N ALA A 90 4.73 -16.46 -3.26
CA ALA A 90 3.49 -16.65 -2.50
C ALA A 90 3.34 -18.08 -1.94
N SER A 91 3.88 -19.09 -2.63
CA SER A 91 3.89 -20.47 -2.13
C SER A 91 4.65 -20.64 -0.82
N GLY A 92 5.63 -19.77 -0.54
CA GLY A 92 6.52 -19.89 0.62
C GLY A 92 7.59 -20.99 0.49
N LEU A 93 7.70 -21.65 -0.66
CA LEU A 93 8.58 -22.80 -0.86
C LEU A 93 9.94 -22.39 -1.44
N PHE A 94 11.01 -22.65 -0.71
CA PHE A 94 12.40 -22.43 -1.13
C PHE A 94 12.72 -23.19 -2.43
N PRO A 95 12.33 -24.47 -2.60
CA PRO A 95 12.55 -25.19 -3.86
C PRO A 95 11.83 -24.56 -5.05
N MET A 96 10.68 -23.91 -4.84
CA MET A 96 9.98 -23.22 -5.90
C MET A 96 10.81 -22.03 -6.40
N ILE A 97 11.41 -21.26 -5.49
CA ILE A 97 12.27 -20.14 -5.89
C ILE A 97 13.52 -20.62 -6.63
N GLN A 98 14.18 -21.66 -6.13
CA GLN A 98 15.33 -22.26 -6.80
C GLN A 98 14.98 -22.77 -8.20
N LEU A 99 13.80 -23.39 -8.36
CA LEU A 99 13.28 -23.79 -9.66
C LEU A 99 13.09 -22.59 -10.59
N LEU A 100 12.45 -21.51 -10.14
CA LEU A 100 12.24 -20.35 -11.01
C LEU A 100 13.57 -19.69 -11.42
N GLN A 101 14.55 -19.65 -10.53
CA GLN A 101 15.90 -19.17 -10.85
C GLN A 101 16.60 -20.02 -11.92
N SER A 102 16.43 -21.34 -11.92
CA SER A 102 17.06 -22.19 -12.95
C SER A 102 16.53 -21.94 -14.36
N PHE A 103 15.34 -21.32 -14.47
CA PHE A 103 14.76 -20.84 -15.71
C PHE A 103 15.03 -19.34 -15.98
N ASN A 104 15.99 -18.73 -15.28
CA ASN A 104 16.37 -17.30 -15.40
C ASN A 104 15.22 -16.31 -15.17
N ILE A 105 14.28 -16.65 -14.29
CA ILE A 105 13.17 -15.76 -13.94
C ILE A 105 13.67 -14.72 -12.94
N ASP A 106 13.36 -13.45 -13.20
CA ASP A 106 13.64 -12.34 -12.27
C ASP A 106 12.83 -12.51 -10.97
N MET A 107 13.55 -12.64 -9.87
CA MET A 107 12.98 -12.85 -8.53
C MET A 107 12.69 -11.55 -7.78
N THR A 108 13.07 -10.40 -8.31
CA THR A 108 12.82 -9.08 -7.70
C THR A 108 11.33 -8.87 -7.36
N PRO A 109 10.37 -9.19 -8.25
CA PRO A 109 8.94 -9.12 -7.93
C PRO A 109 8.53 -10.09 -6.82
N GLY A 110 9.07 -11.31 -6.85
CA GLY A 110 8.83 -12.32 -5.82
C GLY A 110 9.26 -11.87 -4.43
N LEU A 111 10.34 -11.10 -4.32
CA LEU A 111 10.80 -10.56 -3.03
C LEU A 111 9.77 -9.59 -2.42
N PHE A 112 9.09 -8.78 -3.24
CA PHE A 112 8.00 -7.92 -2.77
C PHE A 112 6.86 -8.76 -2.20
N THR A 113 6.46 -9.82 -2.91
CA THR A 113 5.41 -10.74 -2.46
C THR A 113 5.77 -11.47 -1.18
N ALA A 114 7.03 -11.87 -1.00
CA ALA A 114 7.48 -12.52 0.23
C ALA A 114 7.28 -11.60 1.46
N ILE A 115 7.60 -10.31 1.32
CA ILE A 115 7.40 -9.30 2.39
C ILE A 115 5.90 -9.05 2.62
N GLU A 116 5.13 -8.92 1.54
CA GLU A 116 3.69 -8.66 1.59
C GLU A 116 2.93 -9.77 2.32
N LEU A 117 3.32 -11.02 2.07
CA LEU A 117 2.68 -12.22 2.63
C LEU A 117 3.38 -12.77 3.88
N TRP A 118 4.27 -11.97 4.49
CA TRP A 118 4.98 -12.32 5.74
C TRP A 118 5.74 -13.65 5.67
N LYS A 119 6.27 -13.98 4.50
CA LYS A 119 7.14 -15.14 4.28
C LYS A 119 8.56 -14.79 4.71
N ASN A 120 8.75 -14.45 5.99
CA ASN A 120 10.00 -13.88 6.51
C ASN A 120 11.20 -14.81 6.30
N ASP A 121 11.05 -16.12 6.55
CA ASP A 121 12.14 -17.08 6.32
C ASP A 121 12.52 -17.17 4.85
N LEU A 122 11.52 -17.16 3.95
CA LEU A 122 11.75 -17.15 2.51
C LEU A 122 12.42 -15.84 2.09
N PHE A 123 11.95 -14.70 2.60
CA PHE A 123 12.54 -13.39 2.35
C PHE A 123 14.03 -13.35 2.76
N MET A 124 14.34 -13.77 3.99
CA MET A 124 15.72 -13.81 4.50
C MET A 124 16.59 -14.74 3.64
N TRP A 125 16.06 -15.91 3.27
CA TRP A 125 16.78 -16.82 2.40
C TRP A 125 17.00 -16.25 1.01
N MET A 126 15.98 -15.62 0.40
CA MET A 126 16.11 -14.97 -0.91
C MET A 126 17.12 -13.84 -0.87
N GLU A 127 17.16 -13.06 0.20
CA GLU A 127 18.12 -11.96 0.36
C GLU A 127 19.56 -12.48 0.51
N THR A 128 19.77 -13.59 1.21
CA THR A 128 21.11 -14.20 1.38
C THR A 128 21.58 -14.95 0.13
N ASN A 129 20.67 -15.60 -0.62
CA ASN A 129 21.03 -16.57 -1.67
C ASN A 129 20.80 -16.05 -3.10
N ILE A 130 20.12 -14.93 -3.26
CA ILE A 130 19.80 -14.36 -4.58
C ILE A 130 20.43 -12.97 -4.64
N ASN A 131 21.11 -12.68 -5.75
CA ASN A 131 21.62 -11.34 -6.04
C ASN A 131 20.46 -10.39 -6.39
N ASN A 132 19.68 -10.02 -5.37
CA ASN A 132 18.54 -9.12 -5.51
C ASN A 132 18.97 -7.67 -5.34
N ASN A 133 18.38 -6.78 -6.13
CA ASN A 133 18.50 -5.35 -5.90
C ASN A 133 17.58 -4.91 -4.76
N LEU A 134 18.12 -4.76 -3.54
CA LEU A 134 17.38 -4.28 -2.36
C LEU A 134 16.82 -2.85 -2.52
N PHE A 135 17.28 -2.09 -3.52
CA PHE A 135 16.78 -0.75 -3.86
C PHE A 135 15.79 -0.78 -5.02
N ALA A 136 15.32 -1.96 -5.43
CA ALA A 136 14.30 -2.09 -6.46
C ALA A 136 12.99 -1.41 -6.03
N THR A 137 12.22 -1.02 -7.06
CA THR A 137 10.90 -0.45 -6.90
C THR A 137 9.87 -1.32 -7.61
N SER A 138 8.66 -1.39 -7.07
CA SER A 138 7.55 -2.15 -7.63
C SER A 138 7.20 -1.68 -9.06
N ARG A 139 6.59 -2.59 -9.81
CA ARG A 139 6.25 -2.40 -11.23
C ARG A 139 5.22 -1.31 -11.53
N PHE A 140 4.38 -0.93 -10.56
CA PHE A 140 3.21 -0.06 -10.82
C PHE A 140 3.28 1.32 -10.19
N ASN A 141 3.89 1.46 -9.02
CA ASN A 141 3.82 2.70 -8.25
C ASN A 141 5.17 3.11 -7.67
N LYS A 142 6.28 2.54 -8.17
CA LYS A 142 7.63 2.81 -7.70
C LYS A 142 7.83 2.62 -6.18
N ARG A 143 7.00 1.79 -5.54
CA ARG A 143 7.09 1.52 -4.10
C ARG A 143 8.29 0.61 -3.82
N THR A 144 9.07 0.96 -2.80
CA THR A 144 10.20 0.15 -2.33
C THR A 144 9.73 -0.99 -1.40
N TYR A 145 10.64 -1.88 -1.02
CA TYR A 145 10.35 -2.93 -0.03
C TYR A 145 9.86 -2.39 1.32
N ILE A 146 10.34 -1.21 1.74
CA ILE A 146 9.88 -0.54 2.96
C ILE A 146 8.39 -0.17 2.87
N HIS A 147 7.96 0.33 1.71
CA HIS A 147 6.54 0.60 1.49
C HIS A 147 5.70 -0.66 1.62
N TYR A 148 6.14 -1.78 1.04
CA TYR A 148 5.43 -3.05 1.12
C TYR A 148 5.41 -3.61 2.54
N ALA A 149 6.51 -3.51 3.30
CA ALA A 149 6.55 -3.90 4.69
C ALA A 149 5.52 -3.13 5.54
N VAL A 150 5.42 -1.81 5.35
CA VAL A 150 4.41 -0.99 6.04
C VAL A 150 2.99 -1.30 5.55
N LEU A 151 2.81 -1.45 4.24
CA LEU A 151 1.54 -1.82 3.60
C LEU A 151 1.02 -3.20 4.01
N SER A 152 1.88 -4.15 4.34
CA SER A 152 1.47 -5.46 4.86
C SER A 152 1.42 -5.49 6.39
N GLY A 153 1.95 -4.46 7.06
CA GLY A 153 2.11 -4.42 8.52
C GLY A 153 3.28 -5.26 9.03
N ASN A 154 4.15 -5.75 8.15
CA ASN A 154 5.32 -6.54 8.49
C ASN A 154 6.43 -5.64 9.08
N MET A 155 6.25 -5.26 10.34
CA MET A 155 7.18 -4.39 11.06
C MET A 155 8.55 -5.06 11.29
N GLN A 156 8.62 -6.39 11.25
CA GLN A 156 9.88 -7.12 11.28
C GLN A 156 10.71 -6.83 10.02
N ALA A 157 10.12 -6.96 8.83
CA ALA A 157 10.77 -6.61 7.57
C ALA A 157 11.12 -5.11 7.51
N PHE A 158 10.22 -4.23 7.96
CA PHE A 158 10.52 -2.79 8.05
C PHE A 158 11.76 -2.52 8.90
N SER A 159 11.79 -3.09 10.12
CA SER A 159 12.92 -2.94 11.05
C SER A 159 14.21 -3.49 10.45
N TYR A 160 14.14 -4.61 9.74
CA TYR A 160 15.27 -5.20 9.04
C TYR A 160 15.88 -4.23 8.00
N PHE A 161 15.05 -3.66 7.12
CA PHE A 161 15.54 -2.71 6.11
C PHE A 161 16.13 -1.43 6.71
N VAL A 162 15.47 -0.85 7.71
CA VAL A 162 15.89 0.43 8.30
C VAL A 162 17.10 0.23 9.22
N ASN A 163 17.10 -0.79 10.07
CA ASN A 163 18.12 -0.94 11.10
C ASN A 163 19.36 -1.69 10.60
N THR A 164 19.18 -2.75 9.80
CA THR A 164 20.30 -3.56 9.26
C THR A 164 20.88 -2.92 8.01
N HIS A 165 20.04 -2.59 7.03
CA HIS A 165 20.47 -2.07 5.73
C HIS A 165 20.57 -0.54 5.65
N LYS A 166 20.21 0.17 6.73
CA LYS A 166 20.25 1.64 6.79
C LYS A 166 19.51 2.32 5.64
N MET A 167 18.48 1.66 5.11
CA MET A 167 17.67 2.22 4.04
C MET A 167 16.85 3.41 4.56
N ASP A 168 16.66 4.42 3.71
CA ASP A 168 15.89 5.62 4.07
C ASP A 168 14.39 5.29 4.25
N PRO A 169 13.82 5.41 5.47
CA PRO A 169 12.41 5.18 5.70
C PRO A 169 11.51 6.28 5.09
N ASN A 170 12.10 7.35 4.54
CA ASN A 170 11.41 8.44 3.85
C ASN A 170 11.48 8.35 2.32
N CYS A 171 11.88 7.19 1.79
CA CYS A 171 11.75 6.92 0.36
C CYS A 171 10.31 7.20 -0.11
N ILE A 172 10.16 7.60 -1.37
CA ILE A 172 8.86 8.01 -1.93
C ILE A 172 8.44 7.11 -3.09
N ASP A 173 7.13 6.91 -3.22
CA ASP A 173 6.51 6.24 -4.35
C ASP A 173 6.25 7.21 -5.52
N SER A 174 5.59 6.74 -6.59
CA SER A 174 5.30 7.56 -7.78
C SER A 174 4.42 8.78 -7.51
N GLU A 175 3.68 8.80 -6.39
CA GLU A 175 2.82 9.90 -5.97
C GLU A 175 3.51 10.80 -4.92
N GLY A 176 4.79 10.56 -4.65
CA GLY A 176 5.56 11.31 -3.65
C GLY A 176 5.27 10.87 -2.21
N LYS A 177 4.55 9.76 -2.02
CA LYS A 177 4.12 9.30 -0.69
C LYS A 177 5.21 8.45 -0.05
N THR A 178 5.47 8.69 1.24
CA THR A 178 6.37 7.86 2.06
C THR A 178 5.64 6.62 2.60
N PRO A 179 6.36 5.62 3.12
CA PRO A 179 5.74 4.51 3.84
C PRO A 179 4.81 4.99 4.97
N PHE A 180 5.21 5.99 5.76
CA PHE A 180 4.37 6.58 6.80
C PHE A 180 3.09 7.20 6.23
N PHE A 181 3.19 7.97 5.14
CA PHE A 181 2.03 8.54 4.46
C PHE A 181 1.06 7.44 4.02
N ILE A 182 1.58 6.37 3.40
CA ILE A 182 0.78 5.25 2.93
C ILE A 182 0.07 4.53 4.10
N ALA A 183 0.72 4.35 5.25
CA ALA A 183 0.07 3.76 6.43
C ALA A 183 -1.15 4.59 6.88
N VAL A 184 -1.01 5.92 6.87
CA VAL A 184 -2.09 6.86 7.20
C VAL A 184 -3.21 6.78 6.16
N GLU A 185 -2.88 6.81 4.87
CA GLU A 185 -3.87 6.74 3.79
C GLU A 185 -4.66 5.42 3.80
N MET A 186 -3.99 4.32 4.13
CA MET A 186 -4.59 2.98 4.24
C MET A 186 -5.25 2.72 5.60
N LYS A 187 -5.41 3.74 6.45
CA LYS A 187 -6.10 3.67 7.76
C LYS A 187 -5.49 2.67 8.75
N LYS A 188 -4.18 2.45 8.67
CA LYS A 188 -3.47 1.46 9.52
C LYS A 188 -2.98 2.09 10.83
N VAL A 189 -3.91 2.35 11.74
CA VAL A 189 -3.66 3.02 13.04
C VAL A 189 -2.50 2.37 13.82
N ASP A 190 -2.53 1.03 13.98
CA ASP A 190 -1.50 0.31 14.74
C ASP A 190 -0.09 0.42 14.12
N ILE A 191 -0.03 0.48 12.80
CA ILE A 191 1.24 0.63 12.07
C ILE A 191 1.76 2.05 12.21
N VAL A 192 0.90 3.06 12.08
CA VAL A 192 1.28 4.47 12.31
C VAL A 192 1.80 4.66 13.74
N GLN A 193 1.10 4.08 14.73
CA GLN A 193 1.54 4.09 16.12
C GLN A 193 2.92 3.43 16.31
N SER A 194 3.17 2.33 15.60
CA SER A 194 4.45 1.61 15.63
C SER A 194 5.59 2.33 14.90
N LEU A 195 5.29 3.29 14.01
CA LEU A 195 6.29 4.08 13.29
C LEU A 195 6.77 5.30 14.07
N PHE A 196 5.97 5.86 15.00
CA PHE A 196 6.37 7.03 15.78
C PHE A 196 7.68 6.92 16.58
N PRO A 197 8.07 5.74 17.12
CA PRO A 197 9.34 5.59 17.81
C PRO A 197 10.58 5.74 16.90
N TYR A 198 10.45 5.76 15.58
CA TYR A 198 11.56 5.90 14.65
C TYR A 198 11.86 7.39 14.39
N PRO A 199 12.93 7.97 14.97
CA PRO A 199 13.19 9.41 14.90
C PRO A 199 13.56 9.88 13.49
N THR A 200 14.00 8.97 12.62
CA THR A 200 14.36 9.28 11.24
C THR A 200 13.16 9.41 10.32
N ILE A 201 11.95 9.05 10.76
CA ILE A 201 10.73 9.17 9.95
C ILE A 201 10.23 10.61 9.95
N ASN A 202 10.11 11.19 8.76
CA ASN A 202 9.47 12.48 8.53
C ASN A 202 7.95 12.29 8.42
N VAL A 203 7.29 12.45 9.56
CA VAL A 203 5.82 12.35 9.70
C VAL A 203 5.03 13.47 8.99
N ASN A 204 5.71 14.51 8.50
CA ASN A 204 5.11 15.65 7.82
C ASN A 204 5.41 15.69 6.31
N LYS A 205 6.10 14.67 5.78
CA LYS A 205 6.48 14.66 4.36
C LYS A 205 5.24 14.76 3.48
N GLN A 206 5.26 15.73 2.57
CA GLN A 206 4.18 16.00 1.65
C GLN A 206 4.25 15.11 0.40
N ASP A 207 3.07 14.71 -0.10
CA ASP A 207 2.91 14.07 -1.41
C ASP A 207 3.09 15.06 -2.57
N ASN A 208 2.99 14.60 -3.82
CA ASN A 208 3.11 15.46 -5.01
C ASN A 208 2.01 16.54 -5.10
N SER A 209 0.93 16.42 -4.33
CA SER A 209 -0.15 17.41 -4.22
C SER A 209 0.00 18.32 -3.00
N LEU A 210 1.17 18.30 -2.36
CA LEU A 210 1.50 18.99 -1.12
C LEU A 210 0.59 18.60 0.08
N ASN A 211 -0.14 17.49 0.02
CA ASN A 211 -0.86 17.00 1.20
C ASN A 211 0.15 16.40 2.17
N THR A 212 0.03 16.71 3.46
CA THR A 212 0.68 15.93 4.53
C THR A 212 -0.15 14.69 4.86
N PRO A 213 0.37 13.72 5.63
CA PRO A 213 -0.43 12.59 6.10
C PRO A 213 -1.70 13.02 6.85
N LEU A 214 -1.66 14.11 7.62
CA LEU A 214 -2.84 14.67 8.28
C LEU A 214 -3.92 15.13 7.29
N HIS A 215 -3.54 15.76 6.17
CA HIS A 215 -4.50 16.08 5.11
C HIS A 215 -5.15 14.81 4.54
N ALA A 216 -4.39 13.74 4.33
CA ALA A 216 -4.92 12.47 3.83
C ALA A 216 -5.92 11.83 4.82
N ALA A 217 -5.59 11.81 6.12
CA ALA A 217 -6.50 11.33 7.17
C ALA A 217 -7.82 12.13 7.18
N ILE A 218 -7.74 13.46 7.03
CA ILE A 218 -8.92 14.32 6.93
C ILE A 218 -9.71 14.02 5.65
N LYS A 219 -9.07 13.92 4.48
CA LYS A 219 -9.73 13.55 3.21
C LYS A 219 -10.51 12.24 3.34
N ASN A 220 -9.94 11.26 4.03
CA ASN A 220 -10.54 9.95 4.27
C ASN A 220 -11.61 9.90 5.37
N ASN A 221 -11.88 11.04 6.03
CA ASN A 221 -12.79 11.18 7.15
C ASN A 221 -12.46 10.20 8.31
N ASP A 222 -11.18 10.00 8.59
CA ASP A 222 -10.70 9.04 9.59
C ASP A 222 -10.43 9.74 10.93
N ILE A 223 -11.45 9.79 11.78
CA ILE A 223 -11.39 10.44 13.10
C ILE A 223 -10.32 9.82 14.02
N GLN A 224 -10.16 8.50 13.98
CA GLN A 224 -9.19 7.80 14.85
C GLN A 224 -7.76 8.13 14.42
N MET A 225 -7.49 8.11 13.11
CA MET A 225 -6.18 8.49 12.57
C MET A 225 -5.88 9.97 12.80
N VAL A 226 -6.85 10.86 12.66
CA VAL A 226 -6.67 12.29 12.97
C VAL A 226 -6.31 12.46 14.45
N LYS A 227 -7.07 11.85 15.38
CA LYS A 227 -6.78 11.89 16.82
C LYS A 227 -5.37 11.37 17.14
N LEU A 228 -4.97 10.25 16.53
CA LEU A 228 -3.63 9.70 16.67
C LEU A 228 -2.57 10.71 16.22
N LEU A 229 -2.68 11.26 15.02
CA LEU A 229 -1.71 12.20 14.46
C LEU A 229 -1.64 13.49 15.29
N ILE A 230 -2.77 14.11 15.64
CA ILE A 230 -2.77 15.37 16.41
C ILE A 230 -2.30 15.19 17.86
N SER A 231 -2.28 13.96 18.40
CA SER A 231 -1.69 13.69 19.71
C SER A 231 -0.15 13.73 19.68
N ASN A 232 0.46 13.54 18.50
CA ASN A 232 1.90 13.59 18.33
C ASN A 232 2.38 15.04 18.16
N GLN A 233 3.34 15.45 18.99
CA GLN A 233 3.87 16.81 18.99
C GLN A 233 4.65 17.16 17.72
N ASN A 234 5.23 16.16 17.06
CA ASN A 234 6.02 16.35 15.84
C ASN A 234 5.16 16.56 14.59
N ILE A 235 3.84 16.35 14.66
CA ILE A 235 2.95 16.60 13.53
C ILE A 235 2.71 18.12 13.38
N ASN A 236 3.00 18.63 12.18
CA ASN A 236 2.68 20.00 11.80
C ASN A 236 1.20 20.09 11.38
N LEU A 237 0.45 20.88 12.13
CA LEU A 237 -1.00 21.05 11.96
C LEU A 237 -1.38 22.18 10.99
N ASP A 238 -0.41 22.98 10.51
CA ASP A 238 -0.65 24.18 9.69
C ASP A 238 0.02 24.13 8.30
N SER A 239 0.51 22.96 7.87
CA SER A 239 1.08 22.82 6.52
C SER A 239 0.04 23.14 5.45
N PHE A 240 0.45 23.80 4.36
CA PHE A 240 -0.43 24.09 3.23
C PHE A 240 -0.32 23.02 2.14
N ASN A 241 -1.45 22.58 1.60
CA ASN A 241 -1.50 21.77 0.37
C ASN A 241 -1.52 22.62 -0.91
N ASN A 242 -1.58 21.99 -2.09
CA ASN A 242 -1.63 22.70 -3.40
C ASN A 242 -2.86 23.60 -3.57
N ASN A 243 -3.92 23.39 -2.78
CA ASN A 243 -5.09 24.25 -2.74
C ASN A 243 -4.95 25.40 -1.73
N HIS A 244 -3.76 25.58 -1.15
CA HIS A 244 -3.48 26.53 -0.09
C HIS A 244 -4.40 26.33 1.12
N GLN A 245 -4.78 25.08 1.40
CA GLN A 245 -5.56 24.73 2.58
C GLN A 245 -4.62 24.19 3.64
N THR A 246 -4.78 24.66 4.88
CA THR A 246 -4.30 23.94 6.06
C THR A 246 -5.22 22.74 6.35
N PRO A 247 -4.82 21.78 7.19
CA PRO A 247 -5.69 20.72 7.68
C PRO A 247 -7.04 21.23 8.21
N LEU A 248 -7.06 22.32 8.98
CA LEU A 248 -8.31 22.93 9.48
C LEU A 248 -9.18 23.44 8.34
N LEU A 249 -8.63 24.21 7.40
CA LEU A 249 -9.39 24.75 6.26
C LEU A 249 -9.96 23.62 5.40
N LEU A 250 -9.17 22.57 5.15
CA LEU A 250 -9.63 21.38 4.44
C LEU A 250 -10.81 20.70 5.15
N ALA A 251 -10.76 20.56 6.47
CA ALA A 251 -11.84 19.97 7.25
C ALA A 251 -13.13 20.80 7.17
N LEU A 252 -13.03 22.13 7.30
CA LEU A 252 -14.16 23.06 7.21
C LEU A 252 -14.78 23.06 5.80
N GLU A 253 -13.98 23.21 4.75
CA GLU A 253 -14.47 23.23 3.37
C GLU A 253 -15.05 21.87 2.93
N SER A 254 -14.55 20.77 3.50
CA SER A 254 -15.10 19.42 3.28
C SER A 254 -16.30 19.08 4.17
N LYS A 255 -16.81 20.02 4.97
CA LYS A 255 -17.94 19.85 5.91
C LYS A 255 -17.70 18.79 7.00
N LYS A 256 -16.44 18.58 7.40
CA LYS A 256 -16.03 17.58 8.41
C LYS A 256 -15.90 18.24 9.78
N MET A 257 -17.04 18.66 10.34
CA MET A 257 -17.09 19.49 11.56
C MET A 257 -16.44 18.81 12.77
N GLU A 258 -16.65 17.51 12.95
CA GLU A 258 -16.03 16.75 14.05
C GLU A 258 -14.49 16.79 13.96
N LEU A 259 -13.92 16.60 12.76
CA LEU A 259 -12.47 16.71 12.56
C LEU A 259 -11.96 18.13 12.79
N ALA A 260 -12.70 19.14 12.32
CA ALA A 260 -12.35 20.54 12.55
C ALA A 260 -12.34 20.87 14.05
N GLN A 261 -13.33 20.37 14.80
CA GLN A 261 -13.41 20.49 16.25
C GLN A 261 -12.21 19.84 16.95
N GLU A 262 -11.83 18.62 16.56
CA GLU A 262 -10.64 17.94 17.12
C GLU A 262 -9.35 18.74 16.87
N ILE A 263 -9.15 19.24 15.64
CA ILE A 263 -7.99 20.06 15.29
C ILE A 263 -7.98 21.37 16.11
N LEU A 264 -9.13 22.04 16.23
CA LEU A 264 -9.26 23.28 17.01
C LEU A 264 -9.07 23.07 18.52
N ASN A 265 -9.38 21.88 19.04
CA ASN A 265 -9.16 21.53 20.44
C ASN A 265 -7.67 21.38 20.78
N THR A 266 -6.79 21.16 19.79
CA THR A 266 -5.35 21.04 20.03
C THR A 266 -4.73 22.33 20.57
N LYS A 267 -5.28 23.50 20.21
CA LYS A 267 -4.70 24.83 20.49
C LYS A 267 -3.25 25.00 19.98
N ARG A 268 -2.80 24.13 19.07
CA ARG A 268 -1.44 24.14 18.46
C ARG A 268 -1.44 24.62 17.01
N ILE A 269 -2.51 25.30 16.59
CA ILE A 269 -2.70 25.77 15.21
C ILE A 269 -2.84 27.29 15.12
N TYR A 270 -2.68 27.82 13.92
CA TYR A 270 -2.97 29.21 13.58
C TYR A 270 -4.23 29.28 12.68
N PRO A 271 -5.43 29.49 13.23
CA PRO A 271 -6.69 29.51 12.47
C PRO A 271 -6.85 30.71 11.52
N ASN A 272 -5.94 31.69 11.58
CA ASN A 272 -5.94 32.90 10.75
C ASN A 272 -5.17 32.74 9.42
N TYR A 273 -4.64 31.55 9.12
CA TYR A 273 -4.08 31.27 7.81
C TYR A 273 -5.20 31.32 6.74
N PRO A 274 -5.02 32.11 5.67
CA PRO A 274 -6.01 32.21 4.62
C PRO A 274 -5.87 31.08 3.58
N ASN A 275 -6.98 30.70 2.95
CA ASN A 275 -6.96 29.91 1.72
C ASN A 275 -6.67 30.80 0.49
N LYS A 276 -6.73 30.23 -0.73
CA LYS A 276 -6.50 30.98 -1.99
C LYS A 276 -7.42 32.19 -2.22
N THR A 277 -8.59 32.21 -1.61
CA THR A 277 -9.55 33.32 -1.73
C THR A 277 -9.44 34.33 -0.58
N GLY A 278 -8.40 34.21 0.26
CA GLY A 278 -8.20 35.09 1.41
C GLY A 278 -9.04 34.70 2.63
N GLN A 279 -9.85 33.64 2.53
CA GLN A 279 -10.75 33.22 3.61
C GLN A 279 -9.99 32.44 4.68
N VAL A 280 -10.12 32.89 5.92
CA VAL A 280 -9.64 32.17 7.11
C VAL A 280 -10.73 31.27 7.68
N ALA A 281 -10.40 30.43 8.67
CA ALA A 281 -11.34 29.47 9.25
C ALA A 281 -12.67 30.10 9.72
N LEU A 282 -12.63 31.31 10.29
CA LEU A 282 -13.82 32.04 10.73
C LEU A 282 -14.77 32.39 9.58
N HIS A 283 -14.26 32.82 8.42
CA HIS A 283 -15.08 33.10 7.24
C HIS A 283 -15.83 31.86 6.79
N ILE A 284 -15.11 30.73 6.70
CA ILE A 284 -15.67 29.46 6.21
C ILE A 284 -16.72 28.94 7.20
N ALA A 285 -16.44 29.01 8.50
CA ALA A 285 -17.40 28.62 9.54
C ALA A 285 -18.66 29.48 9.51
N ALA A 286 -18.54 30.81 9.41
CA ALA A 286 -19.69 31.71 9.34
C ALA A 286 -20.51 31.49 8.06
N LYS A 287 -19.84 31.43 6.90
CA LYS A 287 -20.49 31.21 5.58
C LYS A 287 -21.30 29.90 5.52
N ASN A 288 -20.85 28.86 6.20
CA ASN A 288 -21.50 27.54 6.19
C ASN A 288 -22.35 27.26 7.43
N ASN A 289 -22.61 28.26 8.28
CA ASN A 289 -23.38 28.13 9.52
C ASN A 289 -22.84 27.07 10.50
N TYR A 290 -21.52 26.94 10.64
CA TYR A 290 -20.88 26.06 11.63
C TYR A 290 -20.84 26.73 13.00
N CYS A 291 -22.02 27.09 13.52
CA CYS A 291 -22.19 27.87 14.74
C CYS A 291 -21.45 27.27 15.94
N ASP A 292 -21.38 25.96 16.05
CA ASP A 292 -20.70 25.27 17.16
C ASP A 292 -19.18 25.50 17.18
N LEU A 293 -18.57 25.76 16.02
CA LEU A 293 -17.13 26.02 15.90
C LEU A 293 -16.77 27.49 16.12
N ILE A 294 -17.74 28.41 16.00
CA ILE A 294 -17.49 29.86 16.12
C ILE A 294 -16.96 30.23 17.51
N PRO A 295 -17.58 29.81 18.64
CA PRO A 295 -17.03 30.10 19.98
C PRO A 295 -15.61 29.56 20.15
N LEU A 296 -15.35 28.37 19.61
CA LEU A 296 -14.04 27.74 19.72
C LEU A 296 -12.98 28.47 18.89
N LEU A 297 -13.32 28.93 17.69
CA LEU A 297 -12.45 29.78 16.88
C LEU A 297 -12.17 31.10 17.59
N LEU A 298 -13.20 31.78 18.10
CA LEU A 298 -13.06 33.06 18.82
C LEU A 298 -12.29 32.93 20.15
N SER A 299 -12.16 31.72 20.71
CA SER A 299 -11.31 31.47 21.88
C SER A 299 -9.80 31.50 21.57
N TYR A 300 -9.40 31.51 20.29
CA TYR A 300 -8.00 31.71 19.91
C TYR A 300 -7.60 33.18 20.05
N GLN A 301 -6.38 33.42 20.54
CA GLN A 301 -5.82 34.77 20.61
C GLN A 301 -5.61 35.33 19.20
N ASN A 302 -5.80 36.64 19.03
CA ASN A 302 -5.56 37.39 17.79
C ASN A 302 -6.45 36.99 16.60
N ILE A 303 -7.65 36.45 16.86
CA ILE A 303 -8.69 36.37 15.82
C ILE A 303 -9.24 37.77 15.54
N ASP A 304 -9.02 38.25 14.32
CA ASP A 304 -9.65 39.47 13.83
C ASP A 304 -11.01 39.13 13.20
N ILE A 305 -12.09 39.46 13.92
CA ILE A 305 -13.47 39.28 13.45
C ILE A 305 -13.82 40.19 12.28
N ASN A 306 -13.07 41.28 12.07
CA ASN A 306 -13.28 42.23 10.98
C ASN A 306 -12.34 42.00 9.79
N ARG A 307 -11.55 40.93 9.82
CA ARG A 307 -10.70 40.54 8.70
C ARG A 307 -11.59 40.31 7.49
N ARG A 308 -11.20 40.91 6.36
CA ARG A 308 -11.86 40.71 5.07
C ARG A 308 -11.15 39.66 4.23
N ASP A 309 -11.89 38.91 3.45
CA ASP A 309 -11.34 38.03 2.43
C ASP A 309 -10.94 38.82 1.16
N SER A 310 -10.45 38.13 0.12
CA SER A 310 -9.99 38.80 -1.12
C SER A 310 -11.11 39.49 -1.90
N SER A 311 -12.39 39.22 -1.57
CA SER A 311 -13.55 39.92 -2.14
C SER A 311 -14.00 41.13 -1.32
N GLY A 312 -13.36 41.37 -0.16
CA GLY A 312 -13.66 42.50 0.72
C GLY A 312 -14.84 42.26 1.67
N VAL A 313 -15.35 41.02 1.74
CA VAL A 313 -16.36 40.53 2.69
C VAL A 313 -15.70 40.15 4.00
#